data_AF-A0A9D2WP17-F1
#
_entry.id   AF-A0A9D2WP17-F1
#
_cell.length_a   1.000
_cell.length_b   1.000
_cell.length_c   1.000
_cell.angle_alpha   90.00
_cell.angle_beta   90.00
_cell.angle_gamma   90.00
#
_symmetry.space_group_name_H-M   'P 1'
#
loop_
_entity.id
_entity.type
_entity.pdbx_description
1 polymer ?
#
loop_
_entity_poly.entity_id
_entity_poly.type
_entity_poly.pdbx_seq_one_letter_code
_entity_poly.pdbx_strand_id
1 'polypeptide(L)' 'MKTFRLELDNVLDAIFFTDMLDAEAIPYAIVEHGSHAYDGLFQMTMGWGYLEIPVAYQEQVLELYQIYKKPLREYH' A
#
# COMPACT_ATOMS: atom_id res chain seq x y z
N MET A 1 -10.19 -2.94 17.66
CA MET A 1 -10.00 -3.96 16.60
C MET A 1 -8.50 -4.10 16.34
N LYS A 2 -8.00 -5.30 16.04
CA LYS A 2 -6.57 -5.49 15.73
C LYS A 2 -6.35 -5.14 14.24
N THR A 3 -5.37 -4.31 13.96
CA THR A 3 -4.91 -3.96 12.61
C THR A 3 -3.45 -4.38 12.45
N PHE A 4 -3.03 -4.64 11.22
CA PHE A 4 -1.63 -4.76 10.84
C PHE A 4 -1.25 -3.61 9.91
N ARG A 5 0.05 -3.35 9.80
CA ARG A 5 0.60 -2.25 9.01
C ARG A 5 1.26 -2.82 7.76
N LEU A 6 0.89 -2.30 6.60
CA LEU A 6 1.55 -2.59 5.32
C LEU A 6 2.33 -1.34 4.89
N GLU A 7 3.65 -1.40 4.96
CA GLU A 7 4.52 -0.30 4.50
C GLU A 7 4.54 -0.25 2.97
N LEU A 8 4.48 0.97 2.44
CA LEU A 8 4.47 1.24 1.01
C LEU A 8 5.61 2.20 0.67
N ASP A 9 6.43 1.78 -0.29
CA ASP A 9 7.60 2.52 -0.72
C ASP A 9 7.23 3.76 -1.55
N ASN A 10 6.17 3.68 -2.38
CA ASN A 10 5.77 4.77 -3.28
C ASN A 10 4.27 5.08 -3.23
N VAL A 11 3.92 6.31 -3.63
CA VAL A 11 2.53 6.78 -3.83
C VAL A 11 1.79 5.92 -4.86
N LEU A 12 2.47 5.49 -5.92
CA LEU A 12 1.85 4.68 -6.98
C LEU A 12 1.41 3.32 -6.43
N ASP A 13 2.30 2.64 -5.69
CA ASP A 13 1.98 1.38 -5.02
C ASP A 13 0.79 1.56 -4.08
N ALA A 14 0.74 2.68 -3.36
CA ALA A 14 -0.38 3.01 -2.49
C ALA A 14 -1.70 3.15 -3.23
N ILE A 15 -1.74 3.97 -4.29
CA ILE A 15 -2.96 4.20 -5.08
C ILE A 15 -3.48 2.90 -5.68
N PHE A 16 -2.60 2.10 -6.30
CA PHE A 16 -2.98 0.80 -6.86
C PHE A 16 -3.50 -0.15 -5.79
N PHE A 17 -2.82 -0.20 -4.64
CA PHE A 17 -3.21 -1.11 -3.57
C PHE A 17 -4.53 -0.69 -2.93
N THR A 18 -4.75 0.61 -2.70
CA THR A 18 -6.03 1.11 -2.16
C THR A 18 -7.19 0.82 -3.11
N ASP A 19 -6.99 0.94 -4.42
CA ASP A 19 -8.02 0.60 -5.43
C ASP A 19 -8.39 -0.89 -5.38
N MET A 20 -7.40 -1.78 -5.22
CA MET A 20 -7.64 -3.21 -5.03
C MET A 20 -8.39 -3.51 -3.72
N LEU A 21 -8.06 -2.81 -2.63
CA LEU A 21 -8.76 -2.98 -1.36
C LEU A 21 -10.21 -2.46 -1.43
N ASP A 22 -10.45 -1.33 -2.10
CA ASP A 22 -11.80 -0.80 -2.34
C ASP A 22 -12.64 -1.76 -3.21
N ALA A 23 -12.04 -2.35 -4.26
CA ALA A 23 -12.70 -3.33 -5.11
C ALA A 23 -13.16 -4.57 -4.33
N GLU A 24 -12.37 -4.99 -3.36
CA GLU A 24 -12.65 -6.12 -2.46
C GLU A 24 -13.47 -5.73 -1.22
N ALA A 25 -13.88 -4.46 -1.12
CA ALA A 25 -14.58 -3.86 0.03
C ALA A 25 -13.86 -4.08 1.38
N ILE A 26 -12.52 -4.08 1.35
CA ILE A 26 -11.68 -4.23 2.53
C ILE A 26 -11.50 -2.86 3.19
N PRO A 27 -11.91 -2.67 4.46
CA PRO A 27 -11.64 -1.43 5.16
C PRO A 27 -10.15 -1.26 5.43
N TYR A 28 -9.62 -0.09 5.13
CA TYR A 28 -8.23 0.30 5.38
C TYR A 28 -8.14 1.73 5.91
N ALA A 29 -7.05 2.05 6.60
CA ALA A 29 -6.72 3.43 6.97
C ALA A 29 -5.35 3.79 6.39
N ILE A 30 -5.25 4.95 5.75
CA ILE A 30 -4.00 5.46 5.21
C ILE A 30 -3.29 6.29 6.29
N VAL A 31 -2.02 6.00 6.53
CA VAL A 31 -1.14 6.84 7.35
C VAL A 31 0.07 7.28 6.52
N GLU A 32 0.03 8.52 6.08
CA GLU A 32 1.13 9.19 5.38
C GLU A 32 2.14 9.75 6.38
N HIS A 33 3.43 9.48 6.18
CA HIS A 33 4.48 9.90 7.12
C HIS A 33 4.92 11.37 6.95
N GLY A 34 4.40 12.10 5.96
CA GLY A 34 4.89 13.43 5.63
C GLY A 34 4.00 14.19 4.67
N SER A 35 3.14 15.01 5.27
CA SER A 35 2.33 16.10 4.74
C SER A 35 2.89 16.86 3.53
N HIS A 36 1.99 17.18 2.60
CA HIS A 36 2.06 18.29 1.62
C HIS A 36 3.24 18.28 0.63
N ALA A 37 3.16 17.48 -0.43
CA ALA A 37 3.87 17.80 -1.68
C ALA A 37 3.18 17.19 -2.90
N TYR A 38 1.98 17.66 -3.21
CA TYR A 38 1.60 17.80 -4.61
C TYR A 38 2.37 19.00 -5.17
N ASP A 39 3.65 18.81 -5.49
CA ASP A 39 4.38 19.69 -6.40
C ASP A 39 5.52 18.92 -7.08
N GLY A 40 5.14 18.18 -8.11
CA GLY A 40 5.98 17.99 -9.29
C GLY A 40 7.01 16.85 -9.30
N LEU A 41 7.85 16.65 -8.28
CA LEU A 41 8.98 15.73 -8.42
C LEU A 41 9.39 15.07 -7.09
N PHE A 42 9.26 13.74 -7.05
CA PHE A 42 10.07 12.79 -6.28
C PHE A 42 10.77 13.32 -5.01
N GLN A 43 10.19 13.07 -3.84
CA GLN A 43 10.98 12.94 -2.60
C GLN A 43 11.20 11.46 -2.29
N MET A 44 12.25 10.90 -2.90
CA MET A 44 12.70 9.51 -2.72
C MET A 44 13.61 9.39 -1.48
N THR A 45 13.10 9.47 -0.24
CA THR A 45 13.97 9.11 0.91
C THR A 45 13.30 8.50 2.14
N MET A 46 11.97 8.58 2.33
CA MET A 46 11.35 8.13 3.60
C MET A 46 10.21 7.12 3.49
N GLY A 47 9.93 6.60 2.30
CA GLY A 47 8.73 5.78 2.08
C GLY A 47 7.48 6.66 2.09
N TRP A 48 6.45 6.27 1.33
CA TRP A 48 5.22 7.06 1.24
C TRP A 48 4.45 7.07 2.56
N GLY A 49 4.35 5.89 3.18
CA GLY A 49 3.53 5.71 4.36
C GLY A 49 3.22 4.23 4.60
N TYR A 50 2.16 3.98 5.37
CA TYR A 50 1.65 2.63 5.57
C TYR A 50 0.12 2.61 5.57
N LEU A 51 -0.43 1.45 5.24
CA LEU A 51 -1.86 1.16 5.38
C LEU A 51 -2.09 0.36 6.66
N GLU A 52 -3.05 0.79 7.48
CA GLU A 52 -3.57 -0.01 8.59
C GLU A 52 -4.80 -0.77 8.13
N ILE A 53 -4.71 -2.09 8.18
CA ILE A 53 -5.76 -2.98 7.66
C ILE A 53 -6.17 -3.93 8.79
N PRO A 54 -7.46 -4.23 9.01
CA PRO A 54 -7.86 -5.17 10.03
C PRO A 54 -7.26 -6.55 9.78
N VAL A 55 -6.74 -7.18 10.84
CA VAL A 55 -6.09 -8.49 10.74
C VAL A 55 -7.02 -9.59 10.20
N ALA A 56 -8.33 -9.38 10.26
CA ALA A 56 -9.33 -10.27 9.65
C ALA A 56 -9.14 -10.44 8.14
N TYR A 57 -8.55 -9.45 7.47
CA TYR A 57 -8.27 -9.46 6.03
C TYR A 57 -6.79 -9.70 5.72
N GLN A 58 -5.96 -10.01 6.72
CA GLN A 58 -4.51 -10.11 6.55
C GLN A 58 -4.12 -11.13 5.48
N GLU A 59 -4.74 -12.31 5.47
CA GLU A 59 -4.44 -13.33 4.45
C GLU A 59 -4.79 -12.85 3.04
N GLN A 60 -6.01 -12.34 2.85
CA GLN A 60 -6.48 -11.81 1.56
C GLN A 60 -5.57 -10.66 1.06
N VAL A 61 -5.21 -9.73 1.94
CA VAL A 61 -4.33 -8.61 1.58
C VAL A 61 -2.92 -9.08 1.25
N LEU A 62 -2.37 -10.06 1.97
CA LEU A 62 -1.06 -10.63 1.67
C LEU A 62 -1.05 -11.37 0.32
N GLU A 63 -2.14 -12.04 -0.04
CA GLU A 63 -2.30 -12.65 -1.37
C GLU A 63 -2.30 -11.59 -2.47
N LEU A 64 -3.10 -10.54 -2.32
CA LEU A 64 -3.14 -9.40 -3.26
C LEU A 64 -1.76 -8.74 -3.39
N TYR A 65 -1.06 -8.54 -2.28
CA TYR A 65 0.29 -7.96 -2.27
C TYR A 65 1.32 -8.88 -2.95
N GLN A 66 1.22 -10.19 -2.78
CA GLN A 66 2.08 -11.13 -3.50
C GLN A 66 1.81 -11.13 -5.01
N ILE A 67 0.55 -11.03 -5.43
CA ILE A 67 0.19 -10.91 -6.84
C ILE A 67 0.79 -9.63 -7.43
N TYR A 68 0.67 -8.50 -6.72
CA TYR A 68 1.22 -7.22 -7.13
C TYR A 68 2.76 -7.22 -7.21
N LYS A 69 3.43 -7.86 -6.25
CA LYS A 69 4.91 -7.89 -6.18
C LYS A 69 5.55 -8.92 -7.11
N LYS A 70 4.81 -9.94 -7.56
CA LYS A 70 5.31 -11.02 -8.43
C LYS A 70 5.76 -10.60 -9.84
N PRO A 71 5.09 -9.72 -10.61
CA PRO A 71 5.45 -9.51 -12.01
C PRO A 71 6.76 -8.74 -12.25
N LEU A 72 7.41 -8.17 -11.23
CA LEU A 72 8.63 -7.37 -11.42
C LEU A 72 9.95 -8.16 -11.26
N ARG A 73 9.90 -9.47 -10.98
CA ARG A 73 11.11 -10.31 -10.84
C ARG A 73 11.46 -11.17 -12.06
N GLU A 74 10.64 -11.19 -13.11
CA GLU A 74 10.88 -12.05 -14.29
C GLU A 74 11.12 -11.27 -15.60
N TYR A 75 11.73 -10.08 -15.52
CA TYR A 75 12.28 -9.38 -16.69
C TYR A 75 13.74 -8.99 -16.44
N HIS A 76 14.60 -10.00 -16.35
CA HIS A 76 16.05 -9.86 -16.47
C HIS A 76 16.64 -11.04 -17.22
#